data_AF-A0A9X3C8K3-F1
#
_entry.id   AF-A0A9X3C8K3-F1
#
_cell.length_a   1.000
_cell.length_b   1.000
_cell.length_c   1.000
_cell.angle_alpha   90.00
_cell.angle_beta   90.00
_cell.angle_gamma   90.00
#
_symmetry.space_group_name_H-M   'P 1'
#
loop_
_entity.id
_entity.type
_entity.pdbx_description
1 polymer ?
#
loop_
_entity_poly.entity_id
_entity_poly.type
_entity_poly.pdbx_seq_one_letter_code
_entity_poly.pdbx_strand_id
1 'polypeptide(L)'
;MATLPPTGSISLSQIYSVFGKTLGPSISLTSASTGVYGAITASSPFKPDGVPPHAMSEFRGYNHSTADTTPPSIPNGLSCNYGTGSPRTSIAIRWDASTDNLAVTGYQLQRSDSGGTTWSTVYNGPNISYQDSGSPNREYHYQVRAFDAIGNYSNYSGPAYWKTEAGTSCFVEGTLITLADNIQIPIETLVTNQLLISAEIDTLKDTNNVNELYKWSSNYLSENRIISPVANIEPKVASKTIIINKGLLEATPYHSQLIQRNGIWKFIPLRDVIVGDRLYNINKEIIAITSVIINLEKRTVYPLTLSPSHTYFANGILTHNMKKPDEL
;
A
#
# COMPACT_ATOMS: atom_id res chain seq x y z
N MET A 1 -45.85 6.60 -40.19
CA MET A 1 -45.48 5.32 -39.54
C MET A 1 -46.56 4.32 -39.82
N ALA A 2 -46.23 3.12 -40.27
CA ALA A 2 -47.23 2.07 -40.40
C ALA A 2 -47.78 1.74 -39.00
N THR A 3 -49.10 1.63 -38.85
CA THR A 3 -49.76 1.19 -37.61
C THR A 3 -50.32 -0.20 -37.84
N LEU A 4 -50.19 -1.06 -36.83
CA LEU A 4 -50.78 -2.40 -36.89
C LEU A 4 -52.31 -2.29 -36.85
N PRO A 5 -53.04 -3.17 -37.56
CA PRO A 5 -54.49 -3.15 -37.54
C PRO A 5 -54.99 -3.45 -36.12
N PRO A 6 -56.08 -2.80 -35.67
CA PRO A 6 -56.58 -2.94 -34.31
C PRO A 6 -57.24 -4.30 -34.03
N THR A 7 -57.61 -5.06 -35.07
CA THR A 7 -58.14 -6.43 -34.99
C THR A 7 -57.75 -7.24 -36.23
N GLY A 8 -57.81 -8.57 -36.14
CA GLY A 8 -57.50 -9.50 -37.23
C GLY A 8 -56.12 -10.17 -37.12
N SER A 9 -55.75 -10.95 -38.13
CA SER A 9 -54.44 -11.62 -38.19
C SER A 9 -53.37 -10.65 -38.68
N ILE A 10 -52.22 -10.62 -38.00
CA ILE A 10 -51.07 -9.79 -38.35
C ILE A 10 -49.90 -10.73 -38.63
N SER A 11 -49.19 -10.53 -39.74
CA SER A 11 -47.99 -11.30 -40.05
C SER A 11 -46.79 -10.77 -39.28
N LEU A 12 -45.82 -11.65 -38.96
CA LEU A 12 -44.57 -11.24 -38.32
C LEU A 12 -43.85 -10.13 -39.10
N SER A 13 -43.91 -10.16 -40.44
CA SER A 13 -43.29 -9.12 -41.28
C SER A 13 -43.93 -7.74 -41.08
N GLN A 14 -45.23 -7.67 -40.83
CA GLN A 14 -45.92 -6.41 -40.53
C GLN A 14 -45.49 -5.83 -39.17
N ILE A 15 -45.32 -6.68 -38.16
CA ILE A 15 -44.81 -6.26 -36.83
C ILE A 15 -43.40 -5.67 -36.96
N TYR A 16 -42.52 -6.40 -37.64
CA TYR A 16 -41.12 -6.01 -37.82
C TYR A 16 -40.98 -4.70 -38.62
N SER A 17 -41.85 -4.50 -39.62
CA SER A 17 -41.94 -3.27 -40.40
C SER A 17 -42.27 -2.04 -39.54
N VAL A 18 -43.20 -2.15 -38.58
CA VAL A 18 -43.55 -1.03 -37.68
C VAL A 18 -42.39 -0.67 -36.75
N PHE A 19 -41.60 -1.66 -36.32
CA PHE A 19 -40.46 -1.46 -35.42
C PHE A 19 -39.12 -1.24 -36.15
N GLY A 20 -39.11 -1.14 -37.48
CA GLY A 20 -37.88 -0.93 -38.27
C GLY A 20 -36.87 -2.09 -38.20
N LYS A 21 -37.34 -3.32 -37.94
CA LYS A 21 -36.51 -4.52 -37.81
C LYS A 21 -36.59 -5.40 -39.06
N THR A 22 -35.52 -6.12 -39.37
CA THR A 22 -35.48 -7.13 -40.42
C THR A 22 -35.71 -8.52 -39.83
N LEU A 23 -36.44 -9.40 -40.54
CA LEU A 23 -36.61 -10.80 -40.13
C LEU A 23 -35.25 -11.52 -40.21
N GLY A 24 -34.67 -11.84 -39.05
CA GLY A 24 -33.45 -12.64 -38.95
C GLY A 24 -33.71 -14.14 -39.16
N PRO A 25 -32.66 -14.96 -39.32
CA PRO A 25 -32.80 -16.40 -39.44
C PRO A 25 -33.44 -16.99 -38.16
N SER A 26 -34.24 -18.03 -38.34
CA SER A 26 -35.02 -18.70 -37.30
C SER A 26 -34.20 -19.02 -36.04
N ILE A 27 -34.76 -18.73 -34.86
CA ILE A 27 -34.20 -19.21 -33.58
C ILE A 27 -34.63 -20.67 -33.39
N SER A 28 -33.65 -21.57 -33.20
CA SER A 28 -33.92 -22.96 -32.84
C SER A 28 -34.43 -23.04 -31.39
N LEU A 29 -35.47 -23.85 -31.14
CA LEU A 29 -36.01 -24.13 -29.80
C LEU A 29 -34.92 -24.60 -28.82
N THR A 30 -33.89 -25.28 -29.34
CA THR A 30 -32.73 -25.73 -28.58
C THR A 30 -31.96 -24.54 -27.97
N SER A 31 -31.76 -23.47 -28.73
CA SER A 31 -31.05 -22.25 -28.31
C SER A 31 -31.78 -21.48 -27.19
N ALA A 32 -33.12 -21.56 -27.17
CA ALA A 32 -33.95 -20.98 -26.11
C ALA A 32 -33.95 -21.85 -24.83
N SER A 33 -33.81 -23.17 -24.96
CA SER A 33 -33.76 -24.10 -23.83
C SER A 33 -32.41 -24.16 -23.09
N THR A 34 -31.31 -23.78 -23.75
CA THR A 34 -29.95 -23.78 -23.17
C THR A 34 -29.52 -22.43 -22.57
N GLY A 35 -30.46 -21.49 -22.40
CA GLY A 35 -30.27 -20.33 -21.52
C GLY A 35 -29.54 -19.10 -22.09
N VAL A 36 -29.30 -19.01 -23.41
CA VAL A 36 -28.67 -17.80 -23.99
C VAL A 36 -29.64 -16.60 -24.04
N TYR A 37 -30.95 -16.83 -23.95
CA TYR A 37 -31.95 -15.79 -23.72
C TYR A 37 -33.05 -16.33 -22.79
N GLY A 38 -33.28 -15.66 -21.66
CA GLY A 38 -34.19 -16.13 -20.61
C GLY A 38 -35.68 -15.94 -20.93
N ALA A 39 -36.50 -16.84 -20.39
CA ALA A 39 -37.96 -16.88 -20.55
C ALA A 39 -38.68 -15.75 -19.81
N ILE A 40 -39.54 -15.05 -20.52
CA ILE A 40 -39.86 -13.70 -20.15
C ILE A 40 -41.00 -13.60 -19.06
N THR A 41 -41.38 -14.67 -18.34
CA THR A 41 -42.03 -14.71 -16.98
C THR A 41 -42.41 -16.16 -16.61
N ALA A 42 -42.40 -16.48 -15.31
CA ALA A 42 -42.59 -17.84 -14.77
C ALA A 42 -44.05 -18.20 -14.39
N SER A 43 -45.03 -17.32 -14.65
CA SER A 43 -46.38 -17.45 -14.09
C SER A 43 -47.39 -18.16 -15.00
N SER A 44 -46.95 -19.06 -15.90
CA SER A 44 -47.87 -19.85 -16.72
C SER A 44 -48.36 -21.08 -15.94
N PRO A 45 -49.67 -21.27 -15.73
CA PRO A 45 -50.19 -22.57 -15.29
C PRO A 45 -50.03 -23.64 -16.39
N PHE A 46 -49.75 -23.24 -17.64
CA PHE A 46 -49.55 -24.15 -18.76
C PHE A 46 -48.06 -24.29 -19.10
N LYS A 47 -47.50 -25.45 -18.76
CA LYS A 47 -46.30 -25.96 -19.42
C LYS A 47 -46.73 -26.63 -20.72
N PRO A 48 -45.96 -26.55 -21.82
CA PRO A 48 -46.24 -27.36 -23.01
C PRO A 48 -46.24 -28.83 -22.60
N ASP A 49 -47.36 -29.51 -22.78
CA ASP A 49 -47.58 -30.92 -22.43
C ASP A 49 -47.07 -31.90 -23.51
N GLY A 50 -46.41 -31.37 -24.54
CA GLY A 50 -45.84 -32.14 -25.63
C GLY A 50 -46.81 -32.45 -26.78
N VAL A 51 -48.04 -31.90 -26.79
CA VAL A 51 -49.04 -32.19 -27.84
C VAL A 51 -49.20 -31.00 -28.82
N PRO A 52 -49.03 -31.20 -30.14
CA PRO A 52 -49.28 -30.16 -31.17
C PRO A 52 -50.76 -29.79 -31.34
N PRO A 53 -51.12 -28.57 -31.81
CA PRO A 53 -50.24 -27.50 -32.28
C PRO A 53 -49.79 -26.56 -31.15
N HIS A 54 -48.50 -26.26 -31.12
CA HIS A 54 -47.90 -25.36 -30.12
C HIS A 54 -48.46 -23.95 -30.26
N ALA A 55 -49.49 -23.61 -29.48
CA ALA A 55 -49.91 -22.23 -29.32
C ALA A 55 -48.81 -21.48 -28.55
N MET A 56 -47.93 -20.78 -29.27
CA MET A 56 -47.09 -19.74 -28.68
C MET A 56 -47.98 -18.53 -28.32
N SER A 57 -48.75 -18.63 -27.24
CA SER A 57 -49.66 -17.56 -26.84
C SER A 57 -49.03 -16.51 -25.92
N GLU A 58 -47.79 -16.66 -25.45
CA GLU A 58 -47.22 -15.66 -24.54
C GLU A 58 -45.76 -15.34 -24.85
N PHE A 59 -45.58 -14.22 -25.54
CA PHE A 59 -44.41 -13.38 -25.34
C PHE A 59 -44.52 -12.85 -23.91
N ARG A 60 -43.95 -13.60 -22.97
CA ARG A 60 -43.89 -13.18 -21.58
C ARG A 60 -43.11 -11.83 -21.49
N GLY A 61 -43.32 -10.98 -20.49
CA GLY A 61 -42.55 -9.74 -20.23
C GLY A 61 -41.81 -9.88 -18.89
N TYR A 62 -40.46 -9.95 -18.83
CA TYR A 62 -39.69 -10.47 -17.69
C TYR A 62 -39.95 -9.47 -16.60
N ASN A 63 -40.83 -9.84 -15.67
CA ASN A 63 -41.10 -9.03 -14.53
C ASN A 63 -39.92 -9.19 -13.58
N HIS A 64 -38.84 -8.45 -13.85
CA HIS A 64 -37.71 -8.30 -12.96
C HIS A 64 -38.11 -7.26 -11.90
N SER A 65 -38.99 -7.62 -10.98
CA SER A 65 -39.37 -6.71 -9.89
C SER A 65 -39.61 -7.39 -8.54
N THR A 66 -38.95 -8.51 -8.26
CA THR A 66 -38.49 -8.68 -6.88
C THR A 66 -37.18 -7.90 -6.80
N ALA A 67 -37.24 -6.67 -6.28
CA ALA A 67 -36.03 -5.94 -5.93
C ALA A 67 -35.17 -6.86 -5.07
N ASP A 68 -33.88 -6.98 -5.38
CA ASP A 68 -32.98 -7.76 -4.55
C ASP A 68 -32.99 -7.20 -3.13
N THR A 69 -33.16 -8.06 -2.15
CA THR A 69 -33.20 -7.70 -0.72
C THR A 69 -32.14 -8.42 0.09
N THR A 70 -31.37 -9.30 -0.55
CA THR A 70 -30.31 -10.04 0.12
C THR A 70 -29.02 -9.24 -0.02
N PRO A 71 -28.39 -8.83 1.08
CA PRO A 71 -27.12 -8.13 1.01
C PRO A 71 -25.97 -9.11 0.66
N PRO A 72 -24.88 -8.61 0.05
CA PRO A 72 -23.68 -9.38 -0.16
C PRO A 72 -23.07 -9.95 1.13
N SER A 73 -22.25 -10.99 1.00
CA SER A 73 -21.45 -11.51 2.10
C SER A 73 -20.42 -10.48 2.60
N ILE A 74 -20.06 -10.56 3.88
CA ILE A 74 -19.01 -9.71 4.47
C ILE A 74 -17.67 -10.01 3.76
N PRO A 75 -16.90 -8.99 3.33
CA PRO A 75 -15.56 -9.21 2.79
C PRO A 75 -14.62 -9.75 3.89
N ASN A 76 -13.87 -10.79 3.57
CA ASN A 76 -12.87 -11.39 4.45
C ASN A 76 -11.45 -10.98 4.04
N GLY A 77 -10.43 -11.39 4.80
CA GLY A 77 -9.03 -11.22 4.41
C GLY A 77 -8.53 -9.77 4.33
N LEU A 78 -9.22 -8.81 4.96
CA LEU A 78 -8.80 -7.42 4.98
C LEU A 78 -7.39 -7.31 5.58
N SER A 79 -6.44 -6.83 4.79
CA SER A 79 -5.03 -6.73 5.17
C SER A 79 -4.38 -5.47 4.62
N CYS A 80 -3.41 -4.95 5.37
CA CYS A 80 -2.60 -3.81 5.01
C CYS A 80 -1.16 -4.27 4.75
N ASN A 81 -0.71 -4.21 3.50
CA ASN A 81 0.63 -4.58 3.08
C ASN A 81 1.46 -3.36 2.71
N TYR A 82 2.61 -3.20 3.36
CA TYR A 82 3.51 -2.07 3.21
C TYR A 82 3.94 -1.81 1.75
N GLY A 83 3.66 -0.61 1.21
CA GLY A 83 4.08 -0.19 -0.12
C GLY A 83 5.59 0.10 -0.20
N THR A 84 6.22 -0.09 -1.36
CA THR A 84 7.67 0.13 -1.56
C THR A 84 8.00 1.63 -1.54
N GLY A 85 8.65 2.11 -0.48
CA GLY A 85 9.05 3.52 -0.35
C GLY A 85 9.64 3.86 1.03
N SER A 86 10.30 5.01 1.14
CA SER A 86 10.84 5.56 2.39
C SER A 86 10.64 7.08 2.45
N PRO A 87 9.92 7.63 3.45
CA PRO A 87 9.08 6.93 4.43
C PRO A 87 7.98 6.07 3.79
N ARG A 88 7.50 5.06 4.51
CA ARG A 88 6.26 4.35 4.14
C ARG A 88 5.04 5.18 4.52
N THR A 89 4.78 6.20 3.71
CA THR A 89 3.51 6.95 3.70
C THR A 89 2.49 6.32 2.75
N SER A 90 2.77 5.14 2.17
CA SER A 90 1.85 4.42 1.30
C SER A 90 1.65 2.96 1.73
N ILE A 91 0.43 2.47 1.54
CA ILE A 91 0.00 1.10 1.89
C ILE A 91 -0.85 0.52 0.77
N ALA A 92 -0.68 -0.77 0.49
CA ALA A 92 -1.59 -1.54 -0.35
C ALA A 92 -2.57 -2.29 0.55
N ILE A 93 -3.86 -1.98 0.42
CA ILE A 93 -4.94 -2.59 1.17
C ILE A 93 -5.63 -3.61 0.26
N ARG A 94 -5.90 -4.81 0.76
CA ARG A 94 -6.54 -5.89 0.01
C ARG A 94 -7.56 -6.60 0.86
N TRP A 95 -8.60 -7.13 0.23
CA TRP A 95 -9.61 -7.98 0.84
C TRP A 95 -10.05 -9.05 -0.18
N ASP A 96 -10.70 -10.10 0.31
CA ASP A 96 -11.24 -11.17 -0.51
C ASP A 96 -12.58 -10.77 -1.13
N ALA A 97 -12.90 -11.36 -2.29
CA ALA A 97 -14.15 -11.10 -2.98
C ALA A 97 -15.35 -11.65 -2.18
N SER A 98 -16.39 -10.83 -2.04
CA SER A 98 -17.69 -11.24 -1.51
C SER A 98 -18.52 -11.98 -2.56
N THR A 99 -19.52 -12.73 -2.09
CA THR A 99 -20.54 -13.38 -2.93
C THR A 99 -21.92 -12.82 -2.63
N ASP A 100 -22.82 -12.92 -3.59
CA ASP A 100 -24.21 -12.46 -3.50
C ASP A 100 -25.11 -13.36 -4.36
N ASN A 101 -26.43 -13.38 -4.11
CA ASN A 101 -27.40 -14.16 -4.88
C ASN A 101 -27.59 -13.65 -6.31
N LEU A 102 -27.40 -12.35 -6.56
CA LEU A 102 -27.40 -11.78 -7.91
C LEU A 102 -26.00 -11.33 -8.32
N ALA A 103 -25.46 -10.31 -7.66
CA ALA A 103 -24.14 -9.77 -7.99
C ALA A 103 -23.62 -8.77 -6.95
N VAL A 104 -22.36 -8.91 -6.58
CA VAL A 104 -21.61 -7.84 -5.91
C VAL A 104 -21.23 -6.78 -6.94
N THR A 105 -21.62 -5.53 -6.70
CA THR A 105 -21.32 -4.40 -7.58
C THR A 105 -20.05 -3.68 -7.16
N GLY A 106 -19.73 -3.66 -5.88
CA GLY A 106 -18.47 -3.13 -5.41
C GLY A 106 -18.29 -3.17 -3.91
N TYR A 107 -17.30 -2.40 -3.46
CA TYR A 107 -16.85 -2.32 -2.09
C TYR A 107 -16.70 -0.87 -1.66
N GLN A 108 -17.07 -0.60 -0.42
CA GLN A 108 -16.83 0.66 0.26
C GLN A 108 -15.78 0.44 1.35
N LEU A 109 -14.60 1.05 1.17
CA LEU A 109 -13.54 1.07 2.17
C LEU A 109 -13.63 2.38 2.96
N GLN A 110 -13.63 2.25 4.28
CA GLN A 110 -13.53 3.39 5.19
C GLN A 110 -12.19 3.38 5.92
N ARG A 111 -11.71 4.59 6.20
CA ARG A 111 -10.53 4.84 7.02
C ARG A 111 -10.91 5.64 8.26
N SER A 112 -10.31 5.30 9.39
CA SER A 112 -10.34 6.08 10.61
C SER A 112 -8.95 6.55 10.98
N ASP A 113 -8.83 7.85 11.23
CA ASP A 113 -7.60 8.47 11.71
C ASP A 113 -7.63 8.69 13.24
N SER A 114 -8.64 8.15 13.91
CA SER A 114 -9.03 8.42 15.31
C SER A 114 -9.19 7.13 16.13
N GLY A 115 -8.38 6.12 15.81
CA GLY A 115 -8.39 4.84 16.51
C GLY A 115 -9.67 4.01 16.31
N GLY A 116 -10.38 4.22 15.20
CA GLY A 116 -11.63 3.52 14.89
C GLY A 116 -12.91 4.19 15.42
N THR A 117 -12.84 5.44 15.90
CA THR A 117 -14.01 6.16 16.43
C THR A 117 -14.80 6.93 15.37
N THR A 118 -14.10 7.58 14.44
CA THR A 118 -14.70 8.29 13.30
C THR A 118 -14.18 7.75 11.98
N TRP A 119 -15.07 7.57 11.01
CA TRP A 119 -14.78 6.86 9.76
C TRP A 119 -15.14 7.71 8.55
N SER A 120 -14.27 7.72 7.55
CA SER A 120 -14.45 8.41 6.26
C SER A 120 -14.26 7.42 5.11
N THR A 121 -15.12 7.48 4.10
CA THR A 121 -14.96 6.64 2.89
C THR A 121 -13.76 7.11 2.08
N VAL A 122 -12.80 6.21 1.85
CA VAL A 122 -11.59 6.45 1.04
C VAL A 122 -11.62 5.73 -0.31
N TYR A 123 -12.46 4.70 -0.45
CA TYR A 123 -12.67 4.01 -1.71
C TYR A 123 -14.11 3.53 -1.86
N ASN A 124 -14.64 3.64 -3.07
CA ASN A 124 -15.97 3.15 -3.45
C ASN A 124 -15.94 2.67 -4.91
N GLY A 125 -15.89 1.36 -5.15
CA GLY A 125 -15.77 0.81 -6.51
C GLY A 125 -15.61 -0.72 -6.53
N PRO A 126 -15.39 -1.32 -7.72
CA PRO A 126 -15.45 -2.77 -7.92
C PRO A 126 -14.17 -3.54 -7.54
N ASN A 127 -13.05 -2.84 -7.29
CA ASN A 127 -11.76 -3.49 -7.03
C ASN A 127 -11.73 -4.10 -5.63
N ILE A 128 -10.93 -5.15 -5.49
CA ILE A 128 -10.63 -5.83 -4.21
C ILE A 128 -9.32 -5.34 -3.57
N SER A 129 -8.83 -4.20 -4.04
CA SER A 129 -7.61 -3.58 -3.52
C SER A 129 -7.61 -2.07 -3.70
N TYR A 130 -6.97 -1.37 -2.77
CA TYR A 130 -6.82 0.07 -2.80
C TYR A 130 -5.42 0.49 -2.34
N GLN A 131 -4.83 1.48 -3.02
CA GLN A 131 -3.57 2.08 -2.61
C GLN A 131 -3.91 3.35 -1.82
N ASP A 132 -3.56 3.36 -0.53
CA ASP A 132 -3.77 4.54 0.32
C ASP A 132 -2.44 5.20 0.68
N SER A 133 -2.52 6.47 1.08
CA SER A 133 -1.41 7.22 1.65
C SER A 133 -1.81 8.00 2.91
N GLY A 134 -0.82 8.23 3.77
CA GLY A 134 -1.03 8.81 5.08
C GLY A 134 0.14 9.68 5.54
N SER A 135 -0.12 10.58 6.48
CA SER A 135 0.90 11.38 7.13
C SER A 135 1.86 10.48 7.93
N PRO A 136 3.15 10.78 8.02
CA PRO A 136 4.11 10.00 8.82
C PRO A 136 3.74 9.91 10.31
N ASN A 137 4.14 8.81 10.97
CA ASN A 137 3.90 8.53 12.39
C ASN A 137 2.43 8.59 12.84
N ARG A 138 1.52 8.13 11.99
CA ARG A 138 0.07 8.14 12.21
C ARG A 138 -0.50 6.74 12.05
N GLU A 139 -1.42 6.39 12.92
CA GLU A 139 -2.15 5.14 12.82
C GLU A 139 -3.47 5.37 12.09
N TYR A 140 -3.77 4.46 11.18
CA TYR A 140 -4.97 4.41 10.36
C TYR A 140 -5.64 3.05 10.56
N HIS A 141 -6.95 3.06 10.77
CA HIS A 141 -7.77 1.86 10.83
C HIS A 141 -8.62 1.77 9.57
N TYR A 142 -8.86 0.55 9.10
CA TYR A 142 -9.62 0.28 7.89
C TYR A 142 -10.70 -0.76 8.15
N GLN A 143 -11.84 -0.55 7.51
CA GLN A 143 -12.93 -1.52 7.42
C GLN A 143 -13.55 -1.45 6.03
N VAL A 144 -13.98 -2.59 5.50
CA VAL A 144 -14.58 -2.68 4.17
C VAL A 144 -15.92 -3.40 4.23
N ARG A 145 -16.87 -2.98 3.41
CA ARG A 145 -18.15 -3.67 3.18
C ARG A 145 -18.44 -3.78 1.69
N ALA A 146 -19.19 -4.80 1.28
CA ALA A 146 -19.63 -4.99 -0.09
C ALA A 146 -21.02 -4.37 -0.30
N PHE A 147 -21.32 -4.00 -1.54
CA PHE A 147 -22.64 -3.52 -1.95
C PHE A 147 -23.05 -4.05 -3.34
N ASP A 148 -24.36 -4.17 -3.56
CA ASP A 148 -24.96 -4.59 -4.81
C ASP A 148 -25.49 -3.41 -5.66
N ALA A 149 -26.14 -3.69 -6.79
CA ALA A 149 -26.61 -2.66 -7.72
C ALA A 149 -27.86 -1.91 -7.22
N ILE A 150 -28.56 -2.47 -6.22
CA ILE A 150 -29.81 -1.94 -5.68
C ILE A 150 -29.58 -1.19 -4.36
N GLY A 151 -28.37 -1.28 -3.81
CA GLY A 151 -27.94 -0.56 -2.62
C GLY A 151 -28.06 -1.36 -1.33
N ASN A 152 -28.12 -2.70 -1.40
CA ASN A 152 -27.94 -3.54 -0.21
C ASN A 152 -26.46 -3.57 0.15
N TYR A 153 -26.15 -3.43 1.45
CA TYR A 153 -24.79 -3.43 1.97
C TYR A 153 -24.59 -4.58 2.94
N SER A 154 -23.43 -5.23 2.88
CA SER A 154 -22.99 -6.15 3.92
C SER A 154 -22.67 -5.40 5.22
N ASN A 155 -22.52 -6.14 6.31
CA ASN A 155 -21.78 -5.65 7.48
C ASN A 155 -20.31 -5.36 7.10
N TYR A 156 -19.63 -4.54 7.91
CA TYR A 156 -18.20 -4.32 7.77
C TYR A 156 -17.38 -5.57 8.15
N SER A 157 -16.22 -5.71 7.51
CA SER A 157 -15.19 -6.69 7.88
C SER A 157 -14.66 -6.47 9.30
N GLY A 158 -13.88 -7.44 9.80
CA GLY A 158 -12.97 -7.16 10.91
C GLY A 158 -11.99 -6.03 10.56
N PRO A 159 -11.54 -5.22 11.53
CA PRO A 159 -10.68 -4.09 11.25
C PRO A 159 -9.25 -4.55 10.93
N ALA A 160 -8.61 -3.84 10.00
CA ALA A 160 -7.16 -3.87 9.82
C ALA A 160 -6.59 -2.51 10.21
N TYR A 161 -5.35 -2.49 10.71
CA TYR A 161 -4.68 -1.24 11.06
C TYR A 161 -3.33 -1.13 10.37
N TRP A 162 -2.97 0.10 10.04
CA TRP A 162 -1.68 0.47 9.50
C TRP A 162 -1.15 1.67 10.26
N LYS A 163 0.05 1.54 10.81
CA LYS A 163 0.80 2.67 11.35
C LYS A 163 1.84 3.10 10.33
N THR A 164 1.73 4.34 9.85
CA THR A 164 2.78 4.96 9.04
C THR A 164 3.99 5.17 9.93
N GLU A 165 5.17 4.89 9.39
CA GLU A 165 6.42 5.09 10.12
C GLU A 165 6.94 6.51 9.85
N ALA A 166 7.50 7.15 10.87
CA ALA A 166 8.25 8.39 10.67
C ALA A 166 9.42 8.10 9.72
N GLY A 167 9.58 8.89 8.66
CA GLY A 167 10.72 8.79 7.73
C GLY A 167 12.03 9.29 8.31
N THR A 168 12.23 9.12 9.61
CA THR A 168 13.35 9.70 10.33
C THR A 168 14.43 8.65 10.52
N SER A 169 15.58 8.89 9.89
CA SER A 169 16.86 8.22 10.12
C SER A 169 17.35 8.66 11.50
N CYS A 170 17.39 7.76 12.49
CA CYS A 170 17.74 8.15 13.86
C CYS A 170 18.43 7.01 14.62
N PHE A 171 19.42 7.36 15.43
CA PHE A 171 20.02 6.46 16.42
C PHE A 171 19.36 6.60 17.79
N VAL A 172 19.47 5.57 18.61
CA VAL A 172 18.96 5.57 20.00
C VAL A 172 19.86 6.38 20.94
N GLU A 173 19.29 6.81 22.05
CA GLU A 173 20.00 7.34 23.23
C GLU A 173 21.22 6.48 23.59
N GLY A 174 22.33 7.11 23.99
CA GLY A 174 23.59 6.45 24.33
C GLY A 174 24.50 6.13 23.13
N THR A 175 24.03 6.33 21.89
CA THR A 175 24.88 6.17 20.71
C THR A 175 26.02 7.20 20.74
N LEU A 176 27.27 6.75 20.61
CA LEU A 176 28.45 7.61 20.66
C LEU A 176 28.70 8.27 19.31
N ILE A 177 28.65 9.60 19.27
CA ILE A 177 28.93 10.39 18.07
C ILE A 177 30.35 10.95 18.15
N THR A 178 31.10 10.81 17.05
CA THR A 178 32.49 11.26 16.99
C THR A 178 32.58 12.73 16.58
N LEU A 179 33.21 13.54 17.43
CA LEU A 179 33.45 14.96 17.23
C LEU A 179 34.67 15.20 16.33
N ALA A 180 34.87 16.46 15.93
CA ALA A 180 35.99 16.88 15.08
C ALA A 180 37.38 16.65 15.70
N ASP A 181 37.47 16.59 17.03
CA ASP A 181 38.70 16.28 17.78
C ASP A 181 38.88 14.78 18.05
N ASN A 182 38.04 13.92 17.46
CA ASN A 182 37.94 12.47 17.68
C ASN A 182 37.45 12.04 19.07
N ILE A 183 37.00 12.98 19.92
CA ILE A 183 36.30 12.62 21.15
C ILE A 183 34.92 12.07 20.78
N GLN A 184 34.48 11.05 21.51
CA GLN A 184 33.14 10.51 21.38
C GLN A 184 32.26 10.94 22.54
N ILE A 185 31.08 11.44 22.22
CA ILE A 185 30.07 11.82 23.22
C ILE A 185 28.72 11.15 22.91
N PRO A 186 27.87 10.90 23.92
CA PRO A 186 26.54 10.36 23.69
C PRO A 186 25.67 11.32 22.86
N ILE A 187 24.88 10.78 21.95
CA ILE A 187 24.07 11.55 20.98
C ILE A 187 23.11 12.54 21.65
N GLU A 188 22.61 12.20 22.84
CA GLU A 188 21.71 13.03 23.63
C GLU A 188 22.37 14.29 24.22
N THR A 189 23.70 14.35 24.20
CA THR A 189 24.47 15.50 24.70
C THR A 189 24.90 16.46 23.60
N LEU A 190 24.63 16.11 22.33
CA LEU A 190 24.95 16.98 21.19
C LEU A 190 24.13 18.27 21.23
N VAL A 191 24.78 19.36 20.82
CA VAL A 191 24.15 20.67 20.64
C VAL A 191 24.37 21.19 19.22
N THR A 192 23.54 22.15 18.80
CA THR A 192 23.71 22.81 17.51
C THR A 192 25.08 23.51 17.40
N ASN A 193 25.61 23.60 16.19
CA ASN A 193 26.96 24.08 15.85
C ASN A 193 28.12 23.24 16.40
N GLN A 194 27.86 22.14 17.11
CA GLN A 194 28.92 21.23 17.51
C GLN A 194 29.53 20.56 16.27
N LEU A 195 30.85 20.49 16.21
CA LEU A 195 31.58 20.05 15.03
C LEU A 195 31.80 18.55 15.07
N LEU A 196 31.27 17.84 14.07
CA LEU A 196 31.42 16.40 13.92
C LEU A 196 32.44 16.05 12.85
N ILE A 197 33.07 14.89 13.00
CA ILE A 197 33.80 14.28 11.89
C ILE A 197 32.81 13.64 10.91
N SER A 198 32.92 14.05 9.64
CA SER A 198 32.11 13.60 8.53
C SER A 198 33.01 13.05 7.41
N ALA A 199 32.41 12.39 6.42
CA ALA A 199 33.15 11.80 5.32
C ALA A 199 32.42 12.01 3.98
N GLU A 200 33.07 12.70 3.05
CA GLU A 200 32.60 12.77 1.66
C GLU A 200 33.09 11.54 0.91
N ILE A 201 32.18 10.77 0.35
CA ILE A 201 32.52 9.60 -0.47
C ILE A 201 32.71 10.08 -1.90
N ASP A 202 33.91 9.91 -2.47
CA ASP A 202 34.32 10.56 -3.74
C ASP A 202 33.38 10.28 -4.92
N THR A 203 32.74 9.11 -4.93
CA THR A 203 31.86 8.66 -6.02
C THR A 203 30.38 8.91 -5.74
N LEU A 204 30.05 9.40 -4.54
CA LEU A 204 28.69 9.71 -4.13
C LEU A 204 28.47 11.21 -4.24
N LYS A 205 27.54 11.62 -5.09
CA LYS A 205 26.99 12.97 -5.01
C LYS A 205 26.15 13.08 -3.74
N ASP A 206 26.51 14.00 -2.88
CA ASP A 206 25.73 14.29 -1.69
C ASP A 206 24.29 14.70 -2.08
N THR A 207 23.29 14.04 -1.50
CA THR A 207 21.89 14.19 -1.90
C THR A 207 20.96 14.06 -0.71
N ASN A 208 19.95 14.93 -0.68
CA ASN A 208 18.83 14.84 0.25
C ASN A 208 17.75 13.83 -0.20
N ASN A 209 17.89 13.26 -1.40
CA ASN A 209 16.94 12.33 -1.98
C ASN A 209 17.37 10.88 -1.72
N VAL A 210 16.68 10.20 -0.79
CA VAL A 210 16.96 8.79 -0.48
C VAL A 210 16.84 7.86 -1.68
N ASN A 211 15.97 8.17 -2.65
CA ASN A 211 15.82 7.33 -3.83
C ASN A 211 17.02 7.48 -4.77
N GLU A 212 17.72 8.61 -4.74
CA GLU A 212 19.00 8.77 -5.43
C GLU A 212 20.12 8.10 -4.64
N LEU A 213 20.15 8.29 -3.31
CA LEU A 213 21.12 7.68 -2.41
C LEU A 213 21.12 6.15 -2.53
N TYR A 214 19.95 5.52 -2.57
CA TYR A 214 19.82 4.05 -2.68
C TYR A 214 20.07 3.50 -4.09
N LYS A 215 20.13 4.36 -5.11
CA LYS A 215 20.59 3.96 -6.46
C LYS A 215 22.11 3.96 -6.57
N TRP A 216 22.80 4.70 -5.70
CA TRP A 216 24.25 4.74 -5.70
C TRP A 216 24.84 3.39 -5.27
N SER A 217 25.88 2.98 -5.97
CA SER A 217 26.72 1.84 -5.58
C SER A 217 28.13 1.99 -6.14
N SER A 218 29.10 1.34 -5.51
CA SER A 218 30.50 1.36 -5.95
C SER A 218 31.22 0.05 -5.62
N ASN A 219 32.18 -0.35 -6.46
CA ASN A 219 33.05 -1.51 -6.22
C ASN A 219 34.18 -1.22 -5.22
N TYR A 220 34.41 0.05 -4.89
CA TYR A 220 35.42 0.51 -3.95
C TYR A 220 34.85 1.65 -3.10
N LEU A 221 35.46 1.89 -1.95
CA LEU A 221 35.12 3.02 -1.08
C LEU A 221 36.36 3.88 -0.92
N SER A 222 36.25 5.13 -1.37
CA SER A 222 37.23 6.19 -1.14
C SER A 222 36.48 7.36 -0.52
N GLU A 223 37.03 7.92 0.54
CA GLU A 223 36.42 9.02 1.27
C GLU A 223 37.44 10.02 1.77
N ASN A 224 37.01 11.27 1.84
CA ASN A 224 37.75 12.37 2.43
C ASN A 224 37.06 12.82 3.72
N ARG A 225 37.83 12.90 4.80
CA ARG A 225 37.35 13.39 6.09
C ARG A 225 37.14 14.90 6.01
N ILE A 226 35.96 15.34 6.42
CA ILE A 226 35.62 16.75 6.57
C ILE A 226 35.02 16.99 7.96
N ILE A 227 34.74 18.26 8.27
CA ILE A 227 34.03 18.65 9.48
C ILE A 227 32.66 19.19 9.08
N SER A 228 31.60 18.71 9.73
CA SER A 228 30.25 19.25 9.55
C SER A 228 29.64 19.64 10.89
N PRO A 229 29.19 20.89 11.08
CA PRO A 229 28.39 21.28 12.24
C PRO A 229 27.05 20.55 12.31
N VAL A 230 26.60 20.30 13.54
CA VAL A 230 25.22 19.92 13.85
C VAL A 230 24.29 21.08 13.52
N ALA A 231 23.42 20.88 12.53
CA ALA A 231 22.41 21.85 12.13
C ALA A 231 21.14 21.74 12.98
N ASN A 232 20.71 20.52 13.28
CA ASN A 232 19.52 20.27 14.10
C ASN A 232 19.63 18.93 14.82
N ILE A 233 19.16 18.87 16.07
CA ILE A 233 18.99 17.64 16.83
C ILE A 233 17.81 17.78 17.79
N GLU A 234 16.84 16.86 17.69
CA GLU A 234 15.62 16.88 18.52
C GLU A 234 15.21 15.45 18.89
N PRO A 235 15.01 15.13 20.19
CA PRO A 235 14.62 13.79 20.60
C PRO A 235 13.20 13.43 20.14
N LYS A 236 13.01 12.16 19.77
CA LYS A 236 11.72 11.56 19.41
C LYS A 236 11.58 10.18 20.02
N VAL A 237 10.36 9.65 19.99
CA VAL A 237 10.09 8.27 20.41
C VAL A 237 9.88 7.39 19.18
N ALA A 238 10.67 6.32 19.08
CA ALA A 238 10.46 5.25 18.12
C ALA A 238 9.89 4.01 18.84
N SER A 239 8.93 3.32 18.22
CA SER A 239 8.37 2.05 18.73
C SER A 239 8.99 0.82 18.07
N LYS A 240 10.03 1.02 17.26
CA LYS A 240 10.73 -0.03 16.53
C LYS A 240 12.14 0.42 16.19
N THR A 241 13.12 -0.39 16.52
CA THR A 241 14.54 -0.20 16.17
C THR A 241 15.14 -1.52 15.69
N ILE A 242 16.32 -1.44 15.10
CA ILE A 242 17.10 -2.58 14.62
C ILE A 242 18.46 -2.54 15.29
N ILE A 243 18.80 -3.63 15.96
CA ILE A 243 20.04 -3.82 16.69
C ILE A 243 20.98 -4.65 15.81
N ILE A 244 22.14 -4.09 15.50
CA ILE A 244 23.23 -4.72 14.76
C ILE A 244 24.35 -5.10 15.73
N ASN A 245 24.92 -6.29 15.57
CA ASN A 245 26.09 -6.77 16.32
C ASN A 245 26.01 -6.50 17.83
N LYS A 246 24.92 -6.96 18.46
CA LYS A 246 24.70 -6.84 19.92
C LYS A 246 24.79 -5.39 20.45
N GLY A 247 24.33 -4.41 19.67
CA GLY A 247 24.27 -3.00 20.08
C GLY A 247 25.40 -2.13 19.53
N LEU A 248 26.27 -2.66 18.66
CA LEU A 248 27.23 -1.84 17.92
C LEU A 248 26.52 -0.71 17.17
N LEU A 249 25.35 -0.99 16.59
CA LEU A 249 24.40 0.04 16.14
C LEU A 249 23.00 -0.34 16.58
N GLU A 250 22.24 0.64 17.04
CA GLU A 250 20.79 0.52 17.18
C GLU A 250 20.13 1.80 16.63
N ALA A 251 19.34 1.64 15.57
CA ALA A 251 18.72 2.77 14.88
C ALA A 251 17.32 2.41 14.38
N THR A 252 16.58 3.42 13.91
CA THR A 252 15.28 3.19 13.27
C THR A 252 15.43 2.35 11.99
N PRO A 253 14.41 1.55 11.61
CA PRO A 253 14.45 0.70 10.42
C PRO A 253 14.80 1.39 9.10
N TYR A 254 14.59 2.70 9.01
CA TYR A 254 14.83 3.52 7.81
C TYR A 254 16.17 4.22 7.80
N HIS A 255 16.97 4.03 8.84
CA HIS A 255 18.25 4.70 8.95
C HIS A 255 19.15 4.31 7.78
N SER A 256 19.65 5.29 7.04
CA SER A 256 20.47 5.06 5.84
C SER A 256 21.87 4.62 6.26
N GLN A 257 22.14 3.34 6.11
CA GLN A 257 23.41 2.74 6.52
C GLN A 257 24.26 2.42 5.30
N LEU A 258 25.53 2.85 5.33
CA LEU A 258 26.54 2.40 4.39
C LEU A 258 26.87 0.94 4.70
N ILE A 259 26.74 0.07 3.70
CA ILE A 259 27.12 -1.34 3.80
C ILE A 259 27.92 -1.77 2.57
N GLN A 260 28.73 -2.80 2.75
CA GLN A 260 29.27 -3.61 1.67
C GLN A 260 28.56 -4.96 1.63
N ARG A 261 27.93 -5.28 0.49
CA ARG A 261 27.33 -6.61 0.22
C ARG A 261 27.95 -7.18 -1.04
N ASN A 262 28.52 -8.37 -0.95
CA ASN A 262 29.17 -9.06 -2.07
C ASN A 262 30.21 -8.18 -2.79
N GLY A 263 31.00 -7.42 -2.03
CA GLY A 263 32.02 -6.51 -2.57
C GLY A 263 31.50 -5.15 -3.03
N ILE A 264 30.19 -4.95 -3.13
CA ILE A 264 29.57 -3.70 -3.58
C ILE A 264 29.20 -2.83 -2.38
N TRP A 265 29.73 -1.61 -2.34
CA TRP A 265 29.32 -0.55 -1.42
C TRP A 265 28.03 0.11 -1.87
N LYS A 266 27.11 0.34 -0.94
CA LYS A 266 25.84 1.03 -1.19
C LYS A 266 25.23 1.52 0.12
N PHE A 267 24.33 2.49 0.01
CA PHE A 267 23.43 2.83 1.10
C PHE A 267 22.14 2.01 0.98
N ILE A 268 21.71 1.43 2.09
CA ILE A 268 20.41 0.77 2.21
C ILE A 268 19.78 1.17 3.55
N PRO A 269 18.44 1.12 3.69
CA PRO A 269 17.83 1.31 4.98
C PRO A 269 18.22 0.14 5.91
N LEU A 270 18.38 0.43 7.21
CA LEU A 270 18.86 -0.54 8.20
C LEU A 270 18.02 -1.83 8.26
N ARG A 271 16.73 -1.78 7.90
CA ARG A 271 15.85 -2.96 7.80
C ARG A 271 16.21 -3.98 6.73
N ASP A 272 16.94 -3.55 5.71
CA ASP A 272 17.32 -4.39 4.58
C ASP A 272 18.74 -4.97 4.78
N VAL A 273 19.40 -4.62 5.90
CA VAL A 273 20.68 -5.16 6.32
C VAL A 273 20.51 -6.60 6.80
N ILE A 274 21.42 -7.47 6.38
CA ILE A 274 21.41 -8.90 6.69
C ILE A 274 22.74 -9.34 7.29
N VAL A 275 22.73 -10.48 7.98
CA VAL A 275 23.98 -11.14 8.40
C VAL A 275 24.82 -11.47 7.16
N GLY A 276 26.12 -11.18 7.24
CA GLY A 276 27.07 -11.31 6.12
C GLY A 276 27.36 -10.00 5.39
N ASP A 277 26.54 -8.96 5.57
CA ASP A 277 26.92 -7.60 5.21
C ASP A 277 28.11 -7.12 6.03
N ARG A 278 28.74 -6.04 5.58
CA ARG A 278 29.89 -5.45 6.25
C ARG A 278 29.72 -3.94 6.43
N LEU A 279 30.14 -3.44 7.58
CA LEU A 279 30.19 -2.03 7.96
C LEU A 279 31.59 -1.45 7.71
N TYR A 280 31.67 -0.13 7.59
CA TYR A 280 32.93 0.61 7.49
C TYR A 280 33.08 1.52 8.71
N ASN A 281 34.21 1.43 9.41
CA ASN A 281 34.43 2.22 10.61
C ASN A 281 35.35 3.44 10.39
N ILE A 282 35.52 4.24 11.44
CA ILE A 282 36.33 5.46 11.43
C ILE A 282 37.81 5.21 11.16
N ASN A 283 38.31 4.02 11.52
CA ASN A 283 39.68 3.56 11.27
C ASN A 283 39.84 2.95 9.87
N LYS A 284 38.81 3.03 9.02
CA LYS A 284 38.74 2.45 7.67
C LYS A 284 38.76 0.91 7.65
N GLU A 285 38.42 0.29 8.77
CA GLU A 285 38.31 -1.15 8.89
C GLU A 285 36.92 -1.64 8.49
N ILE A 286 36.87 -2.89 8.04
CA ILE A 286 35.65 -3.54 7.59
C ILE A 286 35.17 -4.49 8.67
N ILE A 287 33.97 -4.24 9.20
CA ILE A 287 33.38 -5.01 10.30
C ILE A 287 32.25 -5.89 9.76
N ALA A 288 32.34 -7.21 9.95
CA ALA A 288 31.27 -8.11 9.55
C ALA A 288 30.03 -7.98 10.44
N ILE A 289 28.85 -8.00 9.83
CA ILE A 289 27.58 -8.08 10.53
C ILE A 289 27.26 -9.54 10.84
N THR A 290 27.25 -9.86 12.13
CA THR A 290 27.02 -11.21 12.69
C THR A 290 25.66 -11.36 13.34
N SER A 291 24.95 -10.27 13.63
CA SER A 291 23.59 -10.33 14.18
C SER A 291 22.75 -9.12 13.77
N VAL A 292 21.47 -9.37 13.44
CA VAL A 292 20.44 -8.35 13.17
C VAL A 292 19.20 -8.73 13.97
N ILE A 293 18.75 -7.87 14.88
CA ILE A 293 17.62 -8.12 15.77
C ILE A 293 16.62 -6.96 15.67
N ILE A 294 15.33 -7.28 15.55
CA ILE A 294 14.27 -6.27 15.63
C ILE A 294 13.90 -6.07 17.10
N ASN A 295 13.91 -4.82 17.55
CA ASN A 295 13.40 -4.41 18.84
C ASN A 295 12.08 -3.67 18.66
N LEU A 296 11.06 -4.04 19.44
CA LEU A 296 9.72 -3.43 19.44
C LEU A 296 9.45 -2.61 20.71
N GLU A 297 10.41 -2.53 21.62
CA GLU A 297 10.33 -1.62 22.76
C GLU A 297 10.42 -0.17 22.30
N LYS A 298 9.79 0.73 23.07
CA LYS A 298 9.94 2.17 22.84
C LYS A 298 11.37 2.58 23.15
N ARG A 299 11.97 3.35 22.25
CA ARG A 299 13.30 3.96 22.41
C ARG A 299 13.22 5.46 22.17
N THR A 300 13.97 6.22 22.94
CA THR A 300 14.30 7.61 22.62
C THR A 300 15.32 7.59 21.48
N VAL A 301 15.03 8.31 20.40
CA VAL A 301 15.90 8.40 19.22
C VAL A 301 16.16 9.86 18.85
N TYR A 302 17.31 10.11 18.24
CA TYR A 302 17.81 11.46 17.95
C TYR A 302 18.05 11.63 16.45
N PRO A 303 17.06 12.14 15.69
CA PRO A 303 17.29 12.65 14.34
C PRO A 303 18.33 13.78 14.37
N LEU A 304 19.36 13.67 13.52
CA LEU A 304 20.54 14.54 13.55
C LEU A 304 20.89 15.09 12.16
N THR A 305 20.59 16.36 11.89
CA THR A 305 20.96 17.00 10.61
C THR A 305 22.33 17.63 10.67
N LEU A 306 23.14 17.42 9.62
CA LEU A 306 24.48 17.98 9.43
C LEU A 306 24.54 18.80 8.13
N SER A 307 25.48 19.73 8.06
CA SER A 307 25.80 20.50 6.85
C SER A 307 27.29 20.86 6.89
N PRO A 308 28.07 20.76 5.79
CA PRO A 308 27.62 20.48 4.42
C PRO A 308 27.45 18.99 4.09
N SER A 309 28.08 18.06 4.82
CA SER A 309 27.94 16.62 4.55
C SER A 309 26.87 16.00 5.43
N HIS A 310 26.17 15.00 4.89
CA HIS A 310 25.15 14.24 5.63
C HIS A 310 25.68 12.96 6.29
N THR A 311 26.98 12.68 6.18
CA THR A 311 27.58 11.51 6.81
C THR A 311 28.31 11.86 8.10
N TYR A 312 28.42 10.88 9.00
CA TYR A 312 29.11 11.00 10.28
C TYR A 312 29.40 9.61 10.86
N PHE A 313 30.01 9.60 12.04
CA PHE A 313 30.41 8.37 12.73
C PHE A 313 29.59 8.17 14.00
N ALA A 314 28.75 7.14 14.00
CA ALA A 314 27.96 6.68 15.14
C ALA A 314 28.53 5.35 15.64
N ASN A 315 28.91 5.28 16.92
CA ASN A 315 29.73 4.21 17.49
C ASN A 315 30.97 3.88 16.64
N GLY A 316 31.56 4.91 16.04
CA GLY A 316 32.68 4.78 15.11
C GLY A 316 32.34 4.17 13.75
N ILE A 317 31.06 3.94 13.41
CA ILE A 317 30.62 3.42 12.11
C ILE A 317 30.16 4.56 11.20
N LEU A 318 30.67 4.57 9.95
CA LEU A 318 30.24 5.54 8.95
C LEU A 318 28.79 5.30 8.58
N THR A 319 27.99 6.34 8.69
CA THR A 319 26.57 6.30 8.40
C THR A 319 26.11 7.61 7.75
N HIS A 320 24.89 7.63 7.24
CA HIS A 320 24.27 8.81 6.67
C HIS A 320 23.04 9.22 7.50
N ASN A 321 22.74 10.51 7.57
CA ASN A 321 21.45 11.01 8.05
C ASN A 321 20.64 11.62 6.90
N MET A 322 19.32 11.51 6.95
CA MET A 322 18.44 12.19 6.01
C MET A 322 18.12 13.61 6.51
N LYS A 323 18.35 14.63 5.68
CA LYS A 323 17.68 15.92 5.85
C LYS A 323 16.19 15.74 5.52
N LYS A 324 15.27 16.32 6.32
CA LYS A 324 13.87 16.40 5.90
C LYS A 324 13.81 17.22 4.61
N PRO A 325 12.93 16.87 3.64
CA PRO A 325 12.57 17.80 2.59
C PRO A 325 12.03 19.06 3.27
N ASP A 326 12.66 20.19 2.97
CA ASP A 326 12.32 21.56 3.39
C ASP A 326 12.73 22.00 4.81
N GLU A 327 14.00 22.37 4.92
CA GLU A 327 14.43 23.60 5.63
C GLU A 327 15.32 24.36 4.63
N LEU A 328 14.65 25.17 3.78
CA LEU A 328 15.19 26.32 3.06
C LEU A 328 14.90 27.56 3.92
#